data_AF-A0A0F9D427-F1
#
_entry.id   AF-A0A0F9D427-F1
#
_cell.length_a   1.000
_cell.length_b   1.000
_cell.length_c   1.000
_cell.angle_alpha   90.00
_cell.angle_beta   90.00
_cell.angle_gamma   90.00
#
_symmetry.space_group_name_H-M   'P 1'
#
loop_
_entity.id
_entity.type
_entity.pdbx_description
1 polymer ?
#
loop_
_entity_poly.entity_id
_entity_poly.type
_entity_poly.pdbx_seq_one_letter_code
_entity_poly.pdbx_strand_id
1 'polypeptide(L)'
;IQKNGKQPVETDVKSIDELLDQKLITEAEFEILENLENDERDEALRSIYILSWTPKQMVNEFQTHRGKRITLDDALKQNSVTKLDMFAPYMGRFIEMSTFMILGIASPDGKVQILNPRNLGPQESLVLQVRDLLARKEYFKALKRNFSIIKLLLTTGQLMESNVIDDLETINSFLNSKYGLLGQVLSDYFDLLTILDIKVKQRIDMDFILNQIDASRDKLANALSKAQMRPVNVILDRMTKTKTDIQINLIELLKMLTPILKRKSKEIYDNL
;
A
#
# COMPACT_ATOMS: atom_id res chain seq x y z
N ILE A 1 -3.33 -29.25 27.79
CA ILE A 1 -2.24 -28.67 26.95
C ILE A 1 -2.13 -27.21 27.33
N GLN A 2 -1.10 -26.86 28.12
CA GLN A 2 -0.88 -25.50 28.59
C GLN A 2 -0.63 -24.58 27.39
N LYS A 3 -1.47 -23.55 27.23
CA LYS A 3 -1.25 -22.45 26.29
C LYS A 3 -0.11 -21.60 26.85
N ASN A 4 1.10 -21.82 26.36
CA ASN A 4 2.20 -20.88 26.52
C ASN A 4 1.84 -19.60 25.76
N GLY A 5 1.16 -18.68 26.44
CA GLY A 5 1.03 -17.30 26.01
C GLY A 5 2.42 -16.68 26.01
N LYS A 6 3.08 -16.69 24.84
CA LYS A 6 4.24 -15.83 24.63
C LYS A 6 3.74 -14.39 24.80
N GLN A 7 4.21 -13.72 25.85
CA GLN A 7 4.07 -12.28 25.98
C GLN A 7 4.58 -11.62 24.69
N PRO A 8 3.95 -10.53 24.23
CA PRO A 8 4.50 -9.74 23.15
C PRO A 8 5.92 -9.33 23.56
N VAL A 9 6.88 -9.59 22.69
CA VAL A 9 8.24 -9.08 22.86
C VAL A 9 8.12 -7.56 22.87
N GLU A 10 8.24 -6.93 24.04
CA GLU A 10 8.51 -5.50 24.14
C GLU A 10 9.82 -5.25 23.40
N THR A 11 9.70 -4.79 22.16
CA THR A 11 10.83 -4.22 21.45
C THR A 11 11.12 -2.89 22.15
N ASP A 12 12.24 -2.84 22.87
CA ASP A 12 12.82 -1.63 23.45
C ASP A 12 12.91 -0.57 22.34
N VAL A 13 11.95 0.36 22.30
CA VAL A 13 11.93 1.43 21.30
C VAL A 13 12.93 2.45 21.79
N LYS A 14 14.12 2.44 21.19
CA LYS A 14 15.15 3.45 21.44
C LYS A 14 14.57 4.85 21.25
N SER A 15 14.89 5.78 22.15
CA SER A 15 14.46 7.17 22.00
C SER A 15 15.09 7.80 20.75
N ILE A 16 14.50 8.87 20.20
CA ILE A 16 15.06 9.56 19.03
C ILE A 16 16.47 10.08 19.36
N ASP A 17 16.70 10.57 20.58
CA ASP A 17 18.01 10.98 21.08
C ASP A 17 19.02 9.84 21.02
N GLU A 18 18.65 8.64 21.49
CA GLU A 18 19.50 7.46 21.43
C GLU A 18 19.82 7.05 19.99
N LEU A 19 18.90 7.26 19.05
CA LEU A 19 19.14 7.01 17.63
C LEU A 19 20.14 8.03 17.04
N LEU A 20 20.08 9.30 17.44
CA LEU A 20 21.04 10.33 17.01
C LEU A 20 22.42 10.05 17.58
N ASP A 21 22.51 9.74 18.88
CA ASP A 21 23.75 9.43 19.59
C ASP A 21 24.47 8.22 18.97
N GLN A 22 23.70 7.21 18.56
CA GLN A 22 24.22 6.02 17.88
C GLN A 22 24.52 6.26 16.39
N LYS A 23 24.31 7.47 15.88
CA LYS A 23 24.43 7.84 14.45
C LYS A 23 23.55 6.95 13.56
N LEU A 24 22.41 6.53 14.11
CA LEU A 24 21.34 5.83 13.40
C LEU A 24 20.33 6.80 12.79
N ILE A 25 20.39 8.10 13.11
CA ILE A 25 19.74 9.20 12.39
C ILE A 25 20.72 10.36 12.23
N THR A 26 20.53 11.17 11.20
CA THR A 26 21.28 12.43 10.99
C THR A 26 20.64 13.57 11.80
N GLU A 27 21.36 14.66 12.03
CA GLU A 27 20.80 15.85 12.71
C GLU A 27 19.58 16.41 11.98
N ALA A 28 19.60 16.46 10.64
CA ALA A 28 18.46 16.89 9.85
C ALA A 28 17.25 15.95 9.98
N GLU A 29 17.47 14.63 10.06
CA GLU A 29 16.40 13.65 10.33
C GLU A 29 15.86 13.83 11.76
N PHE A 30 16.74 14.07 12.74
CA PHE A 30 16.35 14.34 14.13
C PHE A 30 15.42 15.56 14.23
N GLU A 31 15.81 16.69 13.63
CA GLU A 31 14.98 17.92 13.64
C GLU A 31 13.61 17.68 13.00
N ILE A 32 13.54 16.91 11.92
CA ILE A 32 12.25 16.55 11.30
C ILE A 32 11.44 15.68 12.26
N LEU A 33 12.03 14.62 12.80
CA LEU A 33 11.35 13.63 13.66
C LEU A 33 10.84 14.23 14.98
N GLU A 34 11.60 15.14 15.59
CA GLU A 34 11.23 15.83 16.83
C GLU A 34 9.95 16.66 16.66
N ASN A 35 9.75 17.22 15.47
CA ASN A 35 8.60 18.08 15.14
C ASN A 35 7.36 17.30 14.65
N LEU A 36 7.45 15.99 14.43
CA LEU A 36 6.32 15.16 14.03
C LEU A 36 5.51 14.69 15.24
N GLU A 37 4.20 14.56 15.04
CA GLU A 37 3.30 13.84 15.96
C GLU A 37 3.73 12.38 16.09
N ASN A 38 3.37 11.71 17.20
CA ASN A 38 3.87 10.36 17.51
C ASN A 38 3.61 9.34 16.37
N ASP A 39 2.43 9.36 15.76
CA ASP A 39 2.05 8.47 14.66
C ASP A 39 2.81 8.76 13.36
N GLU A 40 3.01 10.04 13.04
CA GLU A 40 3.80 10.47 11.87
C GLU A 40 5.29 10.18 12.05
N ARG A 41 5.80 10.37 13.27
CA ARG A 41 7.17 10.09 13.69
C ARG A 41 7.50 8.60 13.60
N ASP A 42 6.62 7.73 14.09
CA ASP A 42 6.81 6.28 14.01
C ASP A 42 6.93 5.81 12.56
N GLU A 43 6.13 6.38 11.65
CA GLU A 43 6.20 6.05 10.22
C GLU A 43 7.48 6.60 9.57
N ALA A 44 7.87 7.83 9.89
CA ALA A 44 9.11 8.41 9.41
C ALA A 44 10.31 7.57 9.88
N LEU A 45 10.35 7.17 11.16
CA LEU A 45 11.34 6.24 11.69
C LEU A 45 11.32 4.90 10.95
N ARG A 46 10.14 4.31 10.74
CA ARG A 46 10.00 3.04 10.01
C ARG A 46 10.57 3.13 8.60
N SER A 47 10.34 4.24 7.90
CA SER A 47 10.85 4.45 6.54
C SER A 47 12.39 4.46 6.48
N ILE A 48 13.07 4.86 7.55
CA ILE A 48 14.54 4.85 7.66
C ILE A 48 15.09 3.41 7.76
N TYR A 49 14.32 2.49 8.36
CA TYR A 49 14.71 1.09 8.56
C TYR A 49 14.29 0.16 7.42
N ILE A 50 13.42 0.59 6.50
CA ILE A 50 13.01 -0.21 5.35
C ILE A 50 14.09 -0.17 4.27
N LEU A 51 14.61 -1.35 3.90
CA LEU A 51 15.47 -1.52 2.74
C LEU A 51 14.63 -1.78 1.50
N SER A 52 14.40 -0.74 0.69
CA SER A 52 13.69 -0.85 -0.59
C SER A 52 14.66 -1.15 -1.73
N TRP A 53 14.40 -2.23 -2.46
CA TRP A 53 15.26 -2.67 -3.56
C TRP A 53 14.56 -2.47 -4.90
N THR A 54 15.21 -1.77 -5.83
CA THR A 54 14.81 -1.74 -7.24
C THR A 54 15.30 -3.00 -7.96
N PRO A 55 14.67 -3.40 -9.07
CA PRO A 55 15.16 -4.53 -9.88
C PRO A 55 16.63 -4.37 -10.30
N LYS A 56 17.06 -3.13 -10.61
CA LYS A 56 18.45 -2.84 -10.95
C LYS A 56 19.41 -3.10 -9.78
N GLN A 57 19.03 -2.71 -8.56
CA GLN A 57 19.83 -2.98 -7.36
C GLN A 57 19.86 -4.47 -7.03
N MET A 58 18.76 -5.19 -7.24
CA MET A 58 18.72 -6.65 -7.07
C MET A 58 19.69 -7.35 -8.03
N VAL A 59 19.70 -6.97 -9.31
CA VAL A 59 20.63 -7.51 -10.31
C VAL A 59 22.09 -7.16 -9.99
N ASN A 60 22.33 -5.96 -9.43
CA ASN A 60 23.65 -5.56 -8.99
C ASN A 60 24.05 -6.17 -7.63
N GLU A 61 23.14 -6.88 -6.96
CA GLU A 61 23.32 -7.55 -5.65
C GLU A 61 23.65 -6.62 -4.47
N PHE A 62 23.60 -5.29 -4.64
CA PHE A 62 23.78 -4.34 -3.56
C PHE A 62 22.96 -3.06 -3.74
N GLN A 63 22.69 -2.38 -2.62
CA GLN A 63 22.27 -0.99 -2.60
C GLN A 63 23.11 -0.19 -1.61
N THR A 64 23.16 1.12 -1.81
CA THR A 64 23.74 2.04 -0.82
C THR A 64 22.62 2.60 0.02
N HIS A 65 22.54 2.19 1.28
CA HIS A 65 21.63 2.75 2.26
C HIS A 65 22.45 3.58 3.24
N ARG A 66 22.22 4.90 3.24
CA ARG A 66 22.81 5.83 4.22
C ARG A 66 24.33 5.77 4.27
N GLY A 67 24.94 5.82 3.08
CA GLY A 67 26.39 5.74 2.89
C GLY A 67 27.00 4.35 3.10
N LYS A 68 26.22 3.36 3.56
CA LYS A 68 26.67 1.97 3.72
C LYS A 68 26.21 1.14 2.54
N ARG A 69 27.14 0.38 1.95
CA ARG A 69 26.81 -0.65 0.98
C ARG A 69 26.23 -1.85 1.72
N ILE A 70 25.01 -2.24 1.37
CA ILE A 70 24.32 -3.42 1.91
C ILE A 70 24.10 -4.38 0.75
N THR A 71 24.57 -5.61 0.87
CA THR A 71 24.33 -6.65 -0.13
C THR A 71 22.94 -7.25 0.05
N LEU A 72 22.39 -7.85 -1.02
CA LEU A 72 21.08 -8.50 -0.94
C LEU A 72 21.14 -9.68 0.03
N ASP A 73 22.24 -10.44 0.01
CA ASP A 73 22.48 -11.55 0.93
C ASP A 73 22.50 -11.09 2.40
N ASP A 74 23.21 -9.99 2.72
CA ASP A 74 23.22 -9.43 4.07
C ASP A 74 21.81 -9.00 4.52
N ALA A 75 21.05 -8.35 3.62
CA ALA A 75 19.69 -7.90 3.92
C ALA A 75 18.74 -9.09 4.18
N LEU A 76 18.86 -10.16 3.40
CA LEU A 76 18.02 -11.36 3.54
C LEU A 76 18.30 -12.15 4.81
N LYS A 77 19.54 -12.14 5.30
CA LYS A 77 19.95 -12.78 6.56
C LYS A 77 19.49 -12.03 7.81
N GLN A 78 19.05 -10.78 7.68
CA GLN A 78 18.46 -10.04 8.80
C GLN A 78 17.12 -10.66 9.19
N ASN A 79 16.78 -10.60 10.48
CA ASN A 79 15.47 -11.03 11.00
C ASN A 79 14.36 -10.06 10.56
N SER A 80 14.07 -10.05 9.27
CA SER A 80 13.16 -9.14 8.58
C SER A 80 12.12 -9.91 7.77
N VAL A 81 11.12 -9.19 7.23
CA VAL A 81 10.16 -9.77 6.29
C VAL A 81 10.44 -9.16 4.92
N THR A 82 10.45 -10.00 3.89
CA THR A 82 10.53 -9.52 2.51
C THR A 82 9.12 -9.21 2.02
N LYS A 83 8.89 -7.97 1.60
CA LYS A 83 7.67 -7.53 0.92
C LYS A 83 7.98 -7.40 -0.56
N LEU A 84 7.12 -7.96 -1.40
CA LEU A 84 7.14 -7.76 -2.84
C LEU A 84 5.89 -6.98 -3.24
N ASP A 85 6.12 -5.78 -3.78
CA ASP A 85 5.07 -4.92 -4.34
C ASP A 85 5.10 -5.06 -5.86
N MET A 86 3.96 -5.45 -6.43
CA MET A 86 3.81 -5.66 -7.86
C MET A 86 2.58 -4.94 -8.37
N PHE A 87 2.68 -4.40 -9.58
CA PHE A 87 1.51 -3.94 -10.33
C PHE A 87 1.26 -4.94 -11.45
N ALA A 88 0.02 -5.43 -11.54
CA ALA A 88 -0.37 -6.36 -12.59
C ALA A 88 -1.69 -5.93 -13.23
N PRO A 89 -1.87 -6.10 -14.55
CA PRO A 89 -3.17 -5.94 -15.17
C PRO A 89 -4.09 -7.09 -14.76
N TYR A 90 -5.26 -6.76 -14.21
CA TYR A 90 -6.29 -7.72 -13.83
C TYR A 90 -7.67 -7.15 -14.17
N MET A 91 -8.42 -7.86 -15.03
CA MET A 91 -9.77 -7.46 -15.46
C MET A 91 -9.85 -6.00 -15.94
N GLY A 92 -8.93 -5.57 -16.81
CA GLY A 92 -8.97 -4.24 -17.44
C GLY A 92 -8.49 -3.08 -16.54
N ARG A 93 -7.88 -3.37 -15.39
CA ARG A 93 -7.24 -2.36 -14.53
C ARG A 93 -5.90 -2.85 -13.98
N PHE A 94 -5.00 -1.94 -13.67
CA PHE A 94 -3.85 -2.25 -12.84
C PHE A 94 -4.32 -2.43 -11.40
N ILE A 95 -3.80 -3.47 -10.75
CA ILE A 95 -3.95 -3.70 -9.33
C ILE A 95 -2.58 -3.72 -8.68
N GLU A 96 -2.44 -3.02 -7.57
CA GLU A 96 -1.31 -3.23 -6.65
C GLU A 96 -1.51 -4.54 -5.88
N MET A 97 -0.50 -5.40 -5.92
CA MET A 97 -0.42 -6.64 -5.15
C MET A 97 0.81 -6.58 -4.26
N SER A 98 0.60 -6.44 -2.95
CA SER A 98 1.64 -6.57 -1.94
C SER A 98 1.62 -7.95 -1.31
N THR A 99 2.71 -8.71 -1.44
CA THR A 99 2.85 -10.03 -0.81
C THR A 99 4.07 -10.07 0.11
N PHE A 100 3.89 -10.59 1.32
CA PHE A 100 4.99 -10.90 2.21
C PHE A 100 5.48 -12.32 1.90
N MET A 101 6.79 -12.47 1.68
CA MET A 101 7.39 -13.70 1.23
C MET A 101 8.35 -14.25 2.29
N ILE A 102 8.28 -15.56 2.50
CA ILE A 102 9.37 -16.33 3.10
C ILE A 102 10.23 -16.81 1.94
N LEU A 103 11.47 -16.35 1.90
CA LEU A 103 12.46 -16.72 0.91
C LEU A 103 13.25 -17.92 1.40
N GLY A 104 13.50 -18.87 0.50
CA GLY A 104 14.34 -20.02 0.78
C GLY A 104 15.11 -20.46 -0.45
N ILE A 105 16.28 -21.06 -0.23
CA ILE A 105 17.10 -21.67 -1.27
C ILE A 105 16.84 -23.18 -1.22
N ALA A 106 16.38 -23.73 -2.34
CA ALA A 106 16.29 -25.17 -2.52
C ALA A 106 17.63 -25.72 -3.00
N SER A 107 18.21 -26.66 -2.27
CA SER A 107 19.37 -27.43 -2.71
C SER A 107 18.95 -28.50 -3.74
N PRO A 108 19.90 -29.05 -4.52
CA PRO A 108 19.60 -30.10 -5.51
C PRO A 108 18.97 -31.36 -4.92
N ASP A 109 19.19 -31.65 -3.63
CA ASP A 109 18.56 -32.76 -2.90
C ASP A 109 17.16 -32.41 -2.34
N GLY A 110 16.62 -31.25 -2.69
CA GLY A 110 15.27 -30.80 -2.34
C GLY A 110 15.12 -30.19 -0.94
N LYS A 111 16.21 -30.01 -0.18
CA LYS A 111 16.14 -29.33 1.12
C LYS A 111 16.01 -27.82 0.90
N VAL A 112 15.10 -27.19 1.63
CA VAL A 112 14.90 -25.73 1.57
C VAL A 112 15.52 -25.09 2.80
N GLN A 113 16.54 -24.26 2.59
CA GLN A 113 17.08 -23.38 3.62
C GLN A 113 16.33 -22.06 3.58
N ILE A 114 15.55 -21.77 4.63
CA ILE A 114 14.87 -20.47 4.78
C ILE A 114 15.89 -19.37 5.06
N LEU A 115 15.84 -18.29 4.30
CA LEU A 115 16.75 -17.15 4.40
C LEU A 115 16.26 -16.10 5.41
N ASN A 116 14.95 -15.85 5.46
CA ASN A 116 14.33 -14.86 6.34
C ASN A 116 13.31 -15.51 7.30
N PRO A 117 13.78 -16.21 8.35
CA PRO A 117 12.92 -16.99 9.23
C PRO A 117 12.11 -16.07 10.17
N ARG A 118 11.03 -15.46 9.67
CA ARG A 118 10.04 -14.79 10.52
C ARG A 118 8.76 -15.63 10.59
N ASN A 119 8.42 -16.05 11.81
CA ASN A 119 7.24 -16.86 12.13
C ASN A 119 5.97 -16.02 12.29
N LEU A 120 5.64 -15.14 11.33
CA LEU A 120 4.30 -14.53 11.33
C LEU A 120 3.44 -15.28 10.34
N GLY A 121 2.39 -15.93 10.83
CA GLY A 121 1.37 -16.52 9.97
C GLY A 121 0.71 -15.44 9.11
N PRO A 122 0.20 -15.76 7.90
CA PRO A 122 -0.49 -14.79 7.04
C PRO A 122 -1.59 -14.01 7.75
N GLN A 123 -2.32 -14.66 8.65
CA GLN A 123 -3.38 -14.06 9.46
C GLN A 123 -2.83 -12.99 10.44
N GLU A 124 -1.75 -13.32 11.16
CA GLU A 124 -1.11 -12.39 12.10
C GLU A 124 -0.55 -11.17 11.37
N SER A 125 0.06 -11.38 10.20
CA SER A 125 0.53 -10.28 9.35
C SER A 125 -0.61 -9.37 8.88
N LEU A 126 -1.75 -9.94 8.47
CA LEU A 126 -2.92 -9.17 8.05
C LEU A 126 -3.55 -8.39 9.21
N VAL A 127 -3.62 -8.98 10.41
CA VAL A 127 -4.12 -8.29 11.61
C VAL A 127 -3.21 -7.15 12.02
N LEU A 128 -1.89 -7.34 11.99
CA LEU A 128 -0.92 -6.28 12.26
C LEU A 128 -1.06 -5.12 11.25
N GLN A 129 -1.26 -5.44 9.96
CA GLN A 129 -1.53 -4.42 8.95
C GLN A 129 -2.82 -3.65 9.22
N VAL A 130 -3.90 -4.32 9.65
CA VAL A 130 -5.15 -3.61 10.01
C VAL A 130 -4.90 -2.64 11.17
N ARG A 131 -4.19 -3.07 12.21
CA ARG A 131 -3.86 -2.20 13.36
C ARG A 131 -3.03 -0.99 12.94
N ASP A 132 -2.03 -1.22 12.10
CA ASP A 132 -1.18 -0.17 11.53
C ASP A 132 -2.00 0.83 10.70
N LEU A 133 -2.91 0.36 9.85
CA LEU A 133 -3.82 1.21 9.07
C LEU A 133 -4.77 2.02 9.98
N LEU A 134 -5.26 1.43 11.07
CA LEU A 134 -6.13 2.13 12.03
C LEU A 134 -5.36 3.21 12.81
N ALA A 135 -4.12 2.93 13.22
CA ALA A 135 -3.26 3.91 13.88
C ALA A 135 -3.01 5.13 13.00
N ARG A 136 -2.80 4.91 11.70
CA ARG A 136 -2.63 5.96 10.67
C ARG A 136 -3.94 6.64 10.25
N LYS A 137 -5.08 6.30 10.87
CA LYS A 137 -6.41 6.79 10.49
C LYS A 137 -6.78 6.49 9.04
N GLU A 138 -6.18 5.46 8.43
CA GLU A 138 -6.47 4.96 7.09
C GLU A 138 -7.68 3.99 7.10
N TYR A 139 -8.79 4.43 7.70
CA TYR A 139 -9.94 3.59 8.04
C TYR A 139 -10.52 2.83 6.83
N PHE A 140 -10.58 3.47 5.66
CA PHE A 140 -11.09 2.81 4.45
C PHE A 140 -10.21 1.66 3.98
N LYS A 141 -8.88 1.80 4.06
CA LYS A 141 -7.95 0.72 3.73
C LYS A 141 -8.03 -0.40 4.78
N ALA A 142 -8.14 -0.03 6.06
CA ALA A 142 -8.34 -0.99 7.14
C ALA A 142 -9.62 -1.82 6.92
N LEU A 143 -10.73 -1.18 6.54
CA LEU A 143 -12.00 -1.82 6.21
C LEU A 143 -11.86 -2.81 5.04
N LYS A 144 -11.23 -2.40 3.93
CA LYS A 144 -10.95 -3.29 2.78
C LYS A 144 -10.11 -4.51 3.17
N ARG A 145 -9.13 -4.31 4.07
CA ARG A 145 -8.29 -5.38 4.58
C ARG A 145 -9.07 -6.33 5.48
N ASN A 146 -9.90 -5.81 6.39
CA ASN A 146 -10.81 -6.62 7.21
C ASN A 146 -11.77 -7.45 6.37
N PHE A 147 -12.40 -6.85 5.34
CA PHE A 147 -13.23 -7.58 4.39
C PHE A 147 -12.50 -8.76 3.75
N SER A 148 -11.24 -8.56 3.36
CA SER A 148 -10.40 -9.62 2.77
C SER A 148 -10.07 -10.73 3.76
N ILE A 149 -9.81 -10.39 5.03
CA ILE A 149 -9.58 -11.36 6.12
C ILE A 149 -10.83 -12.21 6.34
N ILE A 150 -11.99 -11.57 6.50
CA ILE A 150 -13.26 -12.27 6.76
C ILE A 150 -13.59 -13.21 5.60
N LYS A 151 -13.44 -12.73 4.35
CA LYS A 151 -13.66 -13.56 3.16
C LYS A 151 -12.73 -14.77 3.10
N LEU A 152 -11.45 -14.58 3.46
CA LEU A 152 -10.49 -15.69 3.54
C LEU A 152 -10.93 -16.71 4.59
N LEU A 153 -11.27 -16.26 5.80
CA LEU A 153 -11.66 -17.14 6.91
C LEU A 153 -12.94 -17.94 6.61
N LEU A 154 -13.91 -17.34 5.92
CA LEU A 154 -15.09 -18.05 5.42
C LEU A 154 -14.71 -19.08 4.35
N THR A 155 -13.86 -18.71 3.39
CA THR A 155 -13.43 -19.60 2.30
C THR A 155 -12.63 -20.80 2.83
N THR A 156 -11.86 -20.61 3.91
CA THR A 156 -11.09 -21.69 4.56
C THR A 156 -11.91 -22.49 5.58
N GLY A 157 -13.19 -22.16 5.79
CA GLY A 157 -14.06 -22.81 6.79
C GLY A 157 -13.65 -22.54 8.24
N GLN A 158 -12.81 -21.53 8.46
CA GLN A 158 -12.34 -21.10 9.80
C GLN A 158 -13.33 -20.16 10.50
N LEU A 159 -14.34 -19.67 9.77
CA LEU A 159 -15.46 -18.91 10.29
C LEU A 159 -16.76 -19.49 9.71
N MET A 160 -17.74 -19.80 10.55
CA MET A 160 -19.05 -20.36 10.16
C MET A 160 -20.18 -19.77 11.02
N GLU A 161 -20.08 -18.51 11.42
CA GLU A 161 -21.10 -17.84 12.23
C GLU A 161 -22.00 -16.94 11.36
N SER A 162 -23.31 -16.93 11.62
CA SER A 162 -24.31 -16.22 10.80
C SER A 162 -24.17 -14.69 10.86
N ASN A 163 -23.78 -14.14 12.03
CA ASN A 163 -23.47 -12.72 12.24
C ASN A 163 -22.39 -12.18 11.30
N VAL A 164 -21.45 -13.02 10.87
CA VAL A 164 -20.34 -12.61 9.99
C VAL A 164 -20.81 -12.37 8.56
N ILE A 165 -21.84 -13.09 8.13
CA ILE A 165 -22.44 -12.89 6.81
C ILE A 165 -23.11 -11.50 6.78
N ASP A 166 -23.85 -11.14 7.81
CA ASP A 166 -24.50 -9.82 7.93
C ASP A 166 -23.47 -8.67 7.98
N ASP A 167 -22.36 -8.87 8.71
CA ASP A 167 -21.24 -7.92 8.75
C ASP A 167 -20.60 -7.76 7.37
N LEU A 168 -20.43 -8.85 6.62
CA LEU A 168 -19.90 -8.79 5.26
C LEU A 168 -20.82 -8.05 4.31
N GLU A 169 -22.13 -8.27 4.39
CA GLU A 169 -23.10 -7.54 3.57
C GLU A 169 -23.07 -6.05 3.90
N THR A 170 -22.95 -5.69 5.17
CA THR A 170 -22.81 -4.31 5.62
C THR A 170 -21.55 -3.67 5.05
N ILE A 171 -20.40 -4.34 5.17
CA ILE A 171 -19.13 -3.85 4.61
C ILE A 171 -19.22 -3.75 3.10
N ASN A 172 -19.78 -4.76 2.42
CA ASN A 172 -19.93 -4.77 0.97
C ASN A 172 -20.85 -3.63 0.50
N SER A 173 -21.96 -3.37 1.20
CA SER A 173 -22.85 -2.24 0.94
C SER A 173 -22.10 -0.91 1.06
N PHE A 174 -21.32 -0.73 2.13
CA PHE A 174 -20.49 0.46 2.31
C PHE A 174 -19.43 0.61 1.21
N LEU A 175 -18.73 -0.46 0.82
CA LEU A 175 -17.72 -0.45 -0.24
C LEU A 175 -18.31 -0.13 -1.63
N ASN A 176 -19.60 -0.38 -1.85
CA ASN A 176 -20.34 -0.04 -3.06
C ASN A 176 -21.14 1.28 -2.96
N SER A 177 -21.08 1.97 -1.80
CA SER A 177 -21.67 3.30 -1.64
C SER A 177 -20.92 4.36 -2.46
N LYS A 178 -21.48 5.58 -2.53
CA LYS A 178 -20.81 6.73 -3.17
C LYS A 178 -19.41 6.99 -2.60
N TYR A 179 -19.25 6.83 -1.28
CA TYR A 179 -17.95 6.96 -0.62
C TYR A 179 -17.00 5.85 -1.05
N GLY A 180 -17.47 4.60 -1.04
CA GLY A 180 -16.69 3.43 -1.45
C GLY A 180 -16.19 3.53 -2.89
N LEU A 181 -17.06 3.96 -3.82
CA LEU A 181 -16.72 4.18 -5.23
C LEU A 181 -15.63 5.26 -5.40
N LEU A 182 -15.72 6.38 -4.69
CA LEU A 182 -14.67 7.41 -4.71
C LEU A 182 -13.35 6.89 -4.13
N GLY A 183 -13.40 6.14 -3.03
CA GLY A 183 -12.24 5.53 -2.42
C GLY A 183 -11.55 4.53 -3.37
N GLN A 184 -12.32 3.80 -4.18
CA GLN A 184 -11.77 2.93 -5.23
C GLN A 184 -11.07 3.74 -6.33
N VAL A 185 -11.72 4.78 -6.88
CA VAL A 185 -11.12 5.62 -7.94
C VAL A 185 -9.85 6.31 -7.45
N LEU A 186 -9.86 6.82 -6.21
CA LEU A 186 -8.67 7.40 -5.59
C LEU A 186 -7.53 6.38 -5.48
N SER A 187 -7.83 5.15 -5.05
CA SER A 187 -6.84 4.06 -5.01
C SER A 187 -6.28 3.78 -6.40
N ASP A 188 -7.15 3.59 -7.39
CA ASP A 188 -6.77 3.33 -8.78
C ASP A 188 -5.83 4.45 -9.31
N TYR A 189 -6.09 5.72 -8.96
CA TYR A 189 -5.25 6.86 -9.38
C TYR A 189 -3.90 6.93 -8.67
N PHE A 190 -3.82 6.53 -7.39
CA PHE A 190 -2.53 6.42 -6.71
C PHE A 190 -1.65 5.33 -7.32
N ASP A 191 -2.25 4.20 -7.69
CA ASP A 191 -1.55 3.11 -8.37
C ASP A 191 -1.03 3.58 -9.73
N LEU A 192 -1.87 4.27 -10.53
CA LEU A 192 -1.45 4.84 -11.81
C LEU A 192 -0.33 5.87 -11.65
N LEU A 193 -0.43 6.78 -10.67
CA LEU A 193 0.64 7.73 -10.38
C LEU A 193 1.95 7.03 -10.05
N THR A 194 1.89 5.97 -9.23
CA THR A 194 3.07 5.17 -8.88
C THR A 194 3.68 4.51 -10.12
N ILE A 195 2.86 3.86 -10.94
CA ILE A 195 3.30 3.22 -12.19
C ILE A 195 3.95 4.23 -13.14
N LEU A 196 3.35 5.42 -13.30
CA LEU A 196 3.86 6.47 -14.18
C LEU A 196 5.12 7.14 -13.64
N ASP A 197 5.33 7.16 -12.32
CA ASP A 197 6.52 7.74 -11.68
C ASP A 197 7.71 6.77 -11.64
N ILE A 198 7.44 5.45 -11.70
CA ILE A 198 8.47 4.43 -11.80
C ILE A 198 9.25 4.63 -13.12
N LYS A 199 10.49 5.13 -13.00
CA LYS A 199 11.46 5.32 -14.10
C LYS A 199 12.03 4.00 -14.64
N VAL A 200 11.20 2.97 -14.80
CA VAL A 200 11.64 1.71 -15.40
C VAL A 200 11.64 1.87 -16.91
N LYS A 201 12.68 1.38 -17.58
CA LYS A 201 12.85 1.43 -19.05
C LYS A 201 11.79 0.63 -19.83
N GLN A 202 10.89 -0.08 -19.14
CA GLN A 202 9.81 -0.81 -19.80
C GLN A 202 8.76 0.17 -20.29
N ARG A 203 8.29 -0.07 -21.51
CA ARG A 203 7.23 0.72 -22.12
C ARG A 203 5.93 0.42 -21.38
N ILE A 204 5.47 1.37 -20.59
CA ILE A 204 4.14 1.34 -19.97
C ILE A 204 3.10 1.33 -21.09
N ASP A 205 2.12 0.43 -21.00
CA ASP A 205 0.99 0.41 -21.93
C ASP A 205 0.06 1.58 -21.62
N MET A 206 0.27 2.69 -22.35
CA MET A 206 -0.50 3.91 -22.16
C MET A 206 -1.96 3.76 -22.56
N ASP A 207 -2.29 2.91 -23.54
CA ASP A 207 -3.68 2.67 -23.93
C ASP A 207 -4.43 1.98 -22.80
N PHE A 208 -3.78 1.03 -22.13
CA PHE A 208 -4.33 0.39 -20.93
C PHE A 208 -4.58 1.40 -19.79
N ILE A 209 -3.63 2.30 -19.54
CA ILE A 209 -3.80 3.37 -18.53
C ILE A 209 -4.98 4.28 -18.88
N LEU A 210 -5.09 4.71 -20.14
CA LEU A 210 -6.18 5.58 -20.59
C LEU A 210 -7.53 4.88 -20.48
N ASN A 211 -7.61 3.59 -20.81
CA ASN A 211 -8.83 2.78 -20.66
C ASN A 211 -9.25 2.66 -19.18
N GLN A 212 -8.30 2.48 -18.26
CA GLN A 212 -8.60 2.45 -16.82
C GLN A 212 -9.12 3.80 -16.31
N ILE A 213 -8.55 4.91 -16.77
CA ILE A 213 -9.03 6.27 -16.45
C ILE A 213 -10.43 6.47 -17.02
N ASP A 214 -10.69 6.01 -18.24
CA ASP A 214 -12.02 6.14 -18.84
C ASP A 214 -13.07 5.31 -18.09
N ALA A 215 -12.74 4.07 -17.72
CA ALA A 215 -13.61 3.20 -16.92
C ALA A 215 -13.93 3.78 -15.52
N SER A 216 -13.09 4.69 -15.01
CA SER A 216 -13.36 5.38 -13.74
C SER A 216 -14.53 6.38 -13.84
N ARG A 217 -14.87 6.86 -15.05
CA ARG A 217 -15.96 7.82 -15.29
C ARG A 217 -17.29 7.30 -14.77
N ASP A 218 -17.59 6.03 -15.00
CA ASP A 218 -18.84 5.40 -14.57
C ASP A 218 -18.94 5.32 -13.04
N LYS A 219 -17.84 4.95 -12.38
CA LYS A 219 -17.76 4.95 -10.90
C LYS A 219 -17.97 6.37 -10.35
N LEU A 220 -17.34 7.37 -10.97
CA LEU A 220 -17.47 8.77 -10.57
C LEU A 220 -18.89 9.31 -10.80
N ALA A 221 -19.53 8.96 -11.92
CA ALA A 221 -20.89 9.38 -12.24
C ALA A 221 -21.92 8.79 -11.25
N ASN A 222 -21.67 7.59 -10.74
CA ASN A 222 -22.50 6.97 -9.71
C ASN A 222 -22.24 7.54 -8.30
N ALA A 223 -21.05 8.10 -8.06
CA ALA A 223 -20.68 8.67 -6.77
C ALA A 223 -21.00 10.18 -6.64
N LEU A 224 -20.97 10.93 -7.74
CA LEU A 224 -21.06 12.39 -7.76
C LEU A 224 -22.31 12.87 -8.48
N SER A 225 -22.83 14.04 -8.07
CA SER A 225 -23.91 14.71 -8.80
C SER A 225 -23.45 15.25 -10.16
N LYS A 226 -24.40 15.49 -11.07
CA LYS A 226 -24.11 16.08 -12.39
C LYS A 226 -23.32 17.39 -12.32
N ALA A 227 -23.60 18.24 -11.33
CA ALA A 227 -22.87 19.49 -11.12
C ALA A 227 -21.42 19.24 -10.67
N GLN A 228 -21.20 18.26 -9.79
CA GLN A 228 -19.87 17.87 -9.32
C GLN A 228 -19.05 17.17 -10.42
N MET A 229 -19.69 16.43 -11.32
CA MET A 229 -19.03 15.76 -12.44
C MET A 229 -18.50 16.71 -13.51
N ARG A 230 -19.10 17.90 -13.68
CA ARG A 230 -18.69 18.84 -14.74
C ARG A 230 -17.19 19.21 -14.70
N PRO A 231 -16.62 19.69 -13.58
CA PRO A 231 -15.18 19.98 -13.50
C PRO A 231 -14.31 18.73 -13.63
N VAL A 232 -14.79 17.58 -13.14
CA VAL A 232 -14.07 16.29 -13.24
C VAL A 232 -13.96 15.84 -14.70
N ASN A 233 -15.07 15.87 -15.45
CA ASN A 233 -15.10 15.50 -16.86
C ASN A 233 -14.18 16.38 -17.73
N VAL A 234 -14.03 17.66 -17.41
CA VAL A 234 -13.07 18.52 -18.12
C VAL A 234 -11.64 18.00 -17.98
N ILE A 235 -11.27 17.51 -16.78
CA ILE A 235 -9.93 16.96 -16.54
C ILE A 235 -9.77 15.58 -17.22
N LEU A 236 -10.76 14.69 -17.08
CA LEU A 236 -10.73 13.36 -17.70
C LEU A 236 -10.68 13.42 -19.23
N ASP A 237 -11.41 14.37 -19.83
CA ASP A 237 -11.34 14.61 -21.27
C ASP A 237 -9.96 15.09 -21.72
N ARG A 238 -9.27 15.91 -20.91
CA ARG A 238 -7.88 16.32 -21.22
C ARG A 238 -6.92 15.14 -21.14
N MET A 239 -7.08 14.27 -20.14
CA MET A 239 -6.25 13.06 -20.00
C MET A 239 -6.37 12.14 -21.23
N THR A 240 -7.59 11.95 -21.73
CA THR A 240 -7.89 10.99 -22.81
C THR A 240 -7.65 11.55 -24.23
N LYS A 241 -7.62 12.88 -24.41
CA LYS A 241 -7.48 13.51 -25.74
C LYS A 241 -6.05 13.93 -26.10
N THR A 242 -5.13 14.02 -25.15
CA THR A 242 -3.79 14.58 -25.39
C THR A 242 -2.84 13.49 -25.92
N LYS A 243 -2.35 13.64 -27.16
CA LYS A 243 -1.45 12.66 -27.82
C LYS A 243 0.05 12.98 -27.68
N THR A 244 0.41 14.19 -27.26
CA THR A 244 1.81 14.65 -27.15
C THR A 244 2.23 14.68 -25.67
N ASP A 245 3.39 14.12 -25.34
CA ASP A 245 3.91 13.96 -23.97
C ASP A 245 2.88 13.44 -22.95
N ILE A 246 2.16 12.39 -23.35
CA ILE A 246 1.01 11.81 -22.64
C ILE A 246 1.34 11.58 -21.16
N GLN A 247 2.52 11.04 -20.84
CA GLN A 247 2.87 10.66 -19.47
C GLN A 247 3.02 11.85 -18.52
N ILE A 248 3.73 12.92 -18.90
CA ILE A 248 3.94 14.10 -18.04
C ILE A 248 2.61 14.81 -17.79
N ASN A 249 1.86 15.05 -18.88
CA ASN A 249 0.53 15.66 -18.80
C ASN A 249 -0.42 14.82 -17.95
N LEU A 250 -0.35 13.49 -18.02
CA LEU A 250 -1.20 12.60 -17.24
C LEU A 250 -0.89 12.65 -15.74
N ILE A 251 0.39 12.66 -15.36
CA ILE A 251 0.81 12.79 -13.96
C ILE A 251 0.27 14.09 -13.37
N GLU A 252 0.42 15.21 -14.07
CA GLU A 252 -0.06 16.52 -13.60
C GLU A 252 -1.59 16.53 -13.45
N LEU A 253 -2.31 16.02 -14.44
CA LEU A 253 -3.78 15.97 -14.41
C LEU A 253 -4.28 15.05 -13.28
N LEU A 254 -3.62 13.91 -13.03
CA LEU A 254 -3.95 13.01 -11.91
C LEU A 254 -3.68 13.69 -10.56
N LYS A 255 -2.56 14.42 -10.44
CA LYS A 255 -2.23 15.24 -9.27
C LYS A 255 -3.23 16.37 -9.03
N MET A 256 -3.81 16.96 -10.09
CA MET A 256 -4.87 17.95 -9.97
C MET A 256 -6.22 17.35 -9.55
N LEU A 257 -6.56 16.16 -10.07
CA LEU A 257 -7.85 15.52 -9.82
C LEU A 257 -7.93 14.90 -8.41
N THR A 258 -6.83 14.33 -7.93
CA THR A 258 -6.78 13.61 -6.64
C THR A 258 -7.24 14.47 -5.44
N PRO A 259 -6.78 15.73 -5.25
CA PRO A 259 -7.27 16.59 -4.17
C PRO A 259 -8.76 16.94 -4.27
N ILE A 260 -9.28 17.11 -5.49
CA ILE A 260 -10.71 17.39 -5.72
C ILE A 260 -11.55 16.21 -5.23
N LEU A 261 -11.17 14.99 -5.63
CA LEU A 261 -11.87 13.77 -5.24
C LEU A 261 -11.72 13.50 -3.73
N LYS A 262 -10.56 13.76 -3.12
CA LYS A 262 -10.37 13.66 -1.66
C LYS A 262 -11.33 14.58 -0.90
N ARG A 263 -11.47 15.84 -1.33
CA ARG A 263 -12.40 16.79 -0.71
C ARG A 263 -13.85 16.29 -0.81
N LYS A 264 -14.24 15.77 -1.98
CA LYS A 264 -15.59 15.23 -2.19
C LYS A 264 -15.85 13.96 -1.39
N SER A 265 -14.86 13.09 -1.27
CA SER A 265 -14.94 11.91 -0.40
C SER A 265 -15.15 12.31 1.06
N LYS A 266 -14.44 13.35 1.55
CA LYS A 266 -14.65 13.89 2.89
C LYS A 266 -16.06 14.49 3.06
N GLU A 267 -16.51 15.32 2.12
CA GLU A 267 -17.88 15.86 2.15
C GLU A 267 -18.95 14.76 2.22
N ILE A 268 -18.79 13.66 1.50
CA ILE A 268 -19.73 12.53 1.55
C ILE A 268 -19.65 11.83 2.91
N TYR A 269 -18.44 11.59 3.42
CA TYR A 269 -18.24 10.95 4.72
C TYR A 269 -18.84 11.75 5.87
N ASP A 270 -18.65 13.07 5.88
CA ASP A 270 -19.18 13.95 6.92
C ASP A 270 -20.73 14.02 6.92
N ASN A 271 -21.39 13.50 5.88
CA ASN A 271 -22.84 13.42 5.74
C ASN A 271 -23.41 12.01 5.93
N LEU A 272 -22.58 11.01 6.26
CA LEU A 272 -22.99 9.65 6.65
C LEU A 272 -23.25 9.58 8.15
#